data_AF-A0AA96PIU7-F1
#
_entry.id   AF-A0AA96PIU7-F1
#
_cell.length_a   1.000
_cell.length_b   1.000
_cell.length_c   1.000
_cell.angle_alpha   90.00
_cell.angle_beta   90.00
_cell.angle_gamma   90.00
#
_symmetry.space_group_name_H-M   'P 1'
#
loop_
_entity.id
_entity.type
_entity.pdbx_description
1 polymer ?
#
loop_
_entity_poly.entity_id
_entity_poly.type
_entity_poly.pdbx_seq_one_letter_code
_entity_poly.pdbx_strand_id
1 'polypeptide(L)'
;MAKKAKKKLVRREYTKEDVQILKAHSKAQTPLEKISKEMKRTGGSLRQKAIKLGIPLGHRRRKAKKVATKATKVTKTAKAKKAKK
;
A
#
# COMPACT_ATOMS: atom_id res chain seq x y z
N MET A 1 -35.41 15.54 -9.31
CA MET A 1 -34.02 15.04 -9.15
C MET A 1 -34.03 13.51 -9.08
N ALA A 2 -33.69 12.81 -10.17
CA ALA A 2 -33.73 11.34 -10.22
C ALA A 2 -32.58 10.71 -9.44
N LYS A 3 -32.88 9.87 -8.43
CA LYS A 3 -31.89 9.11 -7.66
C LYS A 3 -31.40 7.92 -8.51
N LYS A 4 -30.12 7.92 -8.92
CA LYS A 4 -29.48 6.76 -9.56
C LYS A 4 -29.53 5.55 -8.61
N ALA A 5 -30.02 4.41 -9.11
CA ALA A 5 -30.07 3.15 -8.36
C ALA A 5 -28.66 2.70 -7.95
N LYS A 6 -28.47 2.40 -6.66
CA LYS A 6 -27.19 1.94 -6.12
C LYS A 6 -26.98 0.48 -6.52
N LYS A 7 -25.86 0.17 -7.19
CA LYS A 7 -25.46 -1.21 -7.50
C LYS A 7 -25.29 -1.99 -6.18
N LYS A 8 -25.91 -3.18 -6.08
CA LYS A 8 -25.81 -4.04 -4.90
C LYS A 8 -24.34 -4.41 -4.65
N LEU A 9 -23.87 -4.15 -3.43
CA LEU A 9 -22.52 -4.52 -3.00
C LEU A 9 -22.48 -6.03 -2.74
N VAL A 10 -21.95 -6.80 -3.69
CA VAL A 10 -21.80 -8.26 -3.52
C VAL A 10 -20.75 -8.54 -2.44
N ARG A 11 -21.18 -9.19 -1.35
CA ARG A 11 -20.27 -9.62 -0.30
C ARG A 11 -19.50 -10.86 -0.77
N ARG A 12 -18.26 -10.65 -1.21
CA ARG A 12 -17.34 -11.76 -1.51
C ARG A 12 -16.69 -12.26 -0.23
N GLU A 13 -16.66 -13.58 -0.06
CA GLU A 13 -15.96 -14.24 1.04
C GLU A 13 -14.45 -14.15 0.85
N TYR A 14 -13.70 -14.29 1.94
CA TYR A 14 -12.24 -14.35 1.88
C TYR A 14 -11.81 -15.81 1.90
N THR A 15 -11.12 -16.25 0.85
CA THR A 15 -10.50 -17.58 0.83
C THR A 15 -9.26 -17.61 1.72
N LYS A 16 -8.75 -18.82 2.00
CA LYS A 16 -7.49 -18.99 2.74
C LYS A 16 -6.32 -18.34 1.98
N GLU A 17 -6.28 -18.46 0.66
CA GLU A 17 -5.29 -17.83 -0.21
C GLU A 17 -5.31 -16.30 -0.09
N ASP A 18 -6.50 -15.69 -0.12
CA ASP A 18 -6.62 -14.24 0.05
C ASP A 18 -5.97 -13.77 1.35
N VAL A 19 -6.09 -14.55 2.42
CA VAL A 19 -5.53 -14.22 3.75
C VAL A 19 -4.00 -14.36 3.76
N GLN A 20 -3.45 -15.36 3.07
CA GLN A 20 -2.00 -15.52 2.94
C GLN A 20 -1.38 -14.36 2.15
N ILE A 21 -2.00 -14.00 1.02
CA ILE A 21 -1.60 -12.86 0.18
C ILE A 21 -1.68 -11.55 0.99
N LEU A 22 -2.76 -11.35 1.75
CA LEU A 22 -2.94 -10.18 2.62
C LEU A 22 -1.82 -10.06 3.67
N LYS A 23 -1.41 -11.19 4.27
CA LYS A 23 -0.31 -11.28 5.23
C LYS A 23 1.03 -10.94 4.56
N ALA A 24 1.29 -11.47 3.37
CA ALA A 24 2.51 -11.19 2.61
C ALA A 24 2.63 -9.70 2.26
N HIS A 25 1.54 -9.09 1.77
CA HIS A 25 1.49 -7.66 1.46
C HIS A 25 1.69 -6.76 2.68
N SER A 26 1.22 -7.16 3.87
CA SER A 26 1.48 -6.42 5.11
C SER A 26 2.96 -6.41 5.47
N LYS A 27 3.63 -7.57 5.36
CA LYS A 27 5.08 -7.67 5.57
C LYS A 27 5.85 -6.82 4.56
N ALA A 28 5.45 -6.87 3.29
CA ALA A 28 6.06 -6.11 2.19
C ALA A 28 5.68 -4.61 2.19
N GLN A 29 4.77 -4.17 3.07
CA GLN A 29 4.27 -2.79 3.15
C GLN A 29 3.74 -2.25 1.81
N THR A 30 3.04 -3.09 1.05
CA THR A 30 2.52 -2.67 -0.25
C THR A 30 1.39 -1.64 -0.10
N PRO A 31 1.35 -0.61 -0.98
CA PRO A 31 0.26 0.35 -0.98
C PRO A 31 -1.10 -0.31 -1.24
N LEU A 32 -2.13 0.15 -0.53
CA LEU A 32 -3.49 -0.39 -0.65
C LEU A 32 -4.04 -0.31 -2.08
N GLU A 33 -3.67 0.72 -2.83
CA GLU A 33 -4.08 0.89 -4.23
C GLU A 33 -3.56 -0.23 -5.13
N LYS A 34 -2.36 -0.76 -4.85
CA LYS A 34 -1.80 -1.89 -5.60
C LYS A 34 -2.51 -3.19 -5.25
N ILE A 35 -2.70 -3.44 -3.95
CA ILE A 35 -3.41 -4.62 -3.44
C ILE A 35 -4.85 -4.67 -3.96
N SER A 36 -5.53 -3.52 -3.99
CA SER A 36 -6.92 -3.41 -4.46
C SER A 36 -7.07 -3.80 -5.93
N LYS A 37 -6.10 -3.43 -6.77
CA LYS A 37 -6.05 -3.79 -8.19
C LYS A 37 -5.72 -5.27 -8.38
N GLU A 38 -4.76 -5.78 -7.64
CA GLU A 38 -4.28 -7.17 -7.71
C GLU A 38 -5.35 -8.17 -7.24
N MET A 39 -5.92 -7.95 -6.06
CA MET A 39 -6.96 -8.82 -5.49
C MET A 39 -8.36 -8.55 -6.06
N LYS A 40 -8.50 -7.57 -6.98
CA LYS A 40 -9.79 -7.11 -7.54
C LYS A 40 -10.85 -6.86 -6.44
N ARG A 41 -10.42 -6.33 -5.30
CA ARG A 41 -11.25 -6.05 -4.11
C ARG A 41 -11.20 -4.58 -3.77
N THR A 42 -12.25 -4.10 -3.12
CA THR A 42 -12.27 -2.71 -2.64
C THR A 42 -11.32 -2.53 -1.45
N GLY A 43 -10.67 -1.37 -1.39
CA GLY A 43 -9.77 -1.04 -0.27
C GLY A 43 -10.47 -1.09 1.09
N GLY A 44 -11.76 -0.73 1.16
CA GLY A 44 -12.56 -0.84 2.39
C GLY A 44 -12.72 -2.28 2.88
N SER A 45 -12.99 -3.23 1.98
CA SER A 45 -13.07 -4.66 2.33
C SER A 45 -11.74 -5.19 2.87
N LEU A 46 -10.61 -4.82 2.23
CA LEU A 46 -9.28 -5.23 2.66
C LEU A 46 -8.92 -4.68 4.04
N ARG A 47 -9.23 -3.40 4.31
CA ARG A 47 -9.05 -2.80 5.64
C ARG A 47 -9.86 -3.53 6.70
N GLN A 48 -11.14 -3.79 6.44
CA GLN A 48 -12.01 -4.50 7.38
C GLN A 48 -11.48 -5.91 7.67
N LYS A 49 -11.01 -6.64 6.65
CA LYS A 49 -10.44 -7.97 6.85
C LYS A 49 -9.12 -7.91 7.65
N ALA A 50 -8.28 -6.92 7.40
CA ALA A 50 -7.02 -6.75 8.13
C ALA A 50 -7.21 -6.34 9.59
N ILE A 51 -8.19 -5.48 9.88
CA ILE A 51 -8.58 -5.14 11.25
C ILE A 51 -8.97 -6.42 12.00
N LYS A 52 -9.81 -7.27 11.40
CA LYS A 52 -10.20 -8.56 11.99
C LYS A 52 -9.04 -9.53 12.19
N LEU A 53 -8.00 -9.44 11.37
CA LEU A 53 -6.80 -10.26 11.48
C LEU A 53 -5.72 -9.64 12.38
N GLY A 54 -5.92 -8.42 12.89
CA GLY A 54 -4.92 -7.69 13.68
C GLY A 54 -3.68 -7.27 12.88
N ILE A 55 -3.77 -7.22 11.55
CA ILE A 55 -2.63 -6.94 10.68
C ILE A 55 -2.67 -5.48 10.25
N PRO A 56 -1.56 -4.73 10.35
CA PRO A 56 -1.51 -3.39 9.79
C PRO A 56 -1.48 -3.48 8.26
N LEU A 57 -2.49 -2.91 7.60
CA LEU A 57 -2.47 -2.70 6.16
C LEU A 57 -2.28 -1.23 5.79
N GLY A 58 -1.37 -0.98 4.87
CA GLY A 58 -1.15 0.32 4.24
C GLY A 58 -0.10 1.21 4.90
N HIS A 59 -0.16 2.50 4.55
CA HIS A 59 0.95 3.45 4.70
C HIS A 59 1.02 4.19 6.06
N ARG A 60 0.35 3.71 7.11
CA ARG A 60 0.37 4.37 8.44
C ARG A 60 1.56 3.93 9.31
N ARG A 61 2.75 3.85 8.72
CA ARG A 61 3.99 4.03 9.48
C ARG A 61 4.63 5.26 8.90
N ARG A 62 4.80 6.30 9.72
CA ARG A 62 5.63 7.47 9.37
C ARG A 62 6.86 6.92 8.70
N LYS A 63 7.10 7.29 7.44
CA LYS A 63 8.23 6.77 6.67
C LYS A 63 9.46 6.85 7.57
N ALA A 64 9.97 5.69 8.00
CA ALA A 64 11.33 5.66 8.48
C ALA A 64 12.14 6.19 7.28
N LYS A 65 12.67 7.39 7.46
CA LYS A 65 13.33 8.31 6.55
C LYS A 65 14.60 7.66 5.97
N LYS A 66 14.49 6.52 5.26
CA LYS A 66 15.63 5.69 4.86
C LYS A 66 15.73 5.36 3.37
N VAL A 67 14.69 5.53 2.56
CA VAL A 67 14.76 5.20 1.11
C VAL A 67 14.94 6.42 0.19
N ALA A 68 14.60 7.63 0.62
CA ALA A 68 14.81 8.85 -0.20
C ALA A 68 16.14 9.57 0.11
N THR A 69 16.78 9.32 1.26
CA THR A 69 18.02 9.99 1.69
C THR A 69 19.29 9.36 1.11
N LYS A 70 19.22 8.15 0.54
CA LYS A 70 20.37 7.51 -0.13
C LYS A 70 20.59 8.06 -1.55
N ALA A 71 19.53 8.33 -2.31
CA ALA A 71 19.65 8.85 -3.68
C ALA A 71 20.00 10.35 -3.74
N THR A 72 19.57 11.16 -2.76
CA THR A 72 19.86 12.61 -2.73
C THR A 72 21.25 12.95 -2.18
N LYS A 73 21.92 12.04 -1.45
CA LYS A 73 23.27 12.30 -0.92
C LYS A 73 24.37 12.05 -1.95
N VAL A 74 24.17 11.14 -2.91
CA VAL A 74 25.16 10.81 -3.96
C VAL A 74 25.22 11.90 -5.05
N THR A 75 24.10 12.54 -5.38
CA THR A 75 24.08 13.62 -6.37
C THR A 75 24.60 14.94 -5.83
N LYS A 76 24.51 15.20 -4.51
CA LYS A 76 25.08 16.40 -3.88
C LYS A 76 26.60 16.31 -3.70
N THR A 77 27.17 15.13 -3.46
CA THR A 77 28.63 14.93 -3.37
C THR A 77 29.32 14.87 -4.73
N ALA A 78 28.64 14.39 -5.78
CA ALA A 78 29.16 14.40 -7.14
C ALA A 78 29.25 15.83 -7.72
N LYS A 79 28.27 16.71 -7.43
CA LYS A 79 28.29 18.09 -7.91
C LYS A 79 29.36 18.96 -7.20
N ALA A 80 29.67 18.68 -5.93
CA ALA A 80 30.70 19.40 -5.19
C ALA A 80 32.14 19.04 -5.61
N LYS A 81 32.40 17.82 -6.09
CA LYS A 81 33.74 17.42 -6.58
C LYS A 81 34.08 17.96 -7.97
N LYS A 82 33.08 18.30 -8.80
CA LYS A 82 33.30 18.82 -10.17
C LYS A 82 33.59 20.33 -10.22
N ALA A 83 33.36 21.07 -9.13
CA ALA A 83 33.59 22.52 -9.05
C ALA A 83 34.97 22.90 -8.47
N LYS A 84 35.84 21.93 -8.20
CA LYS A 84 37.20 22.14 -7.62
C LYS A 84 38.33 21.66 -8.54
N LYS A 85 38.06 21.43 -9.82
CA LYS A 85 39.07 21.15 -10.85
C LYS A 85 38.91 22.13 -11.98
#